data_AF-A0A1S1LAH4-F1
#
_entry.id   AF-A0A1S1LAH4-F1
#
_cell.length_a   1.000
_cell.length_b   1.000
_cell.length_c   1.000
_cell.angle_alpha   90.00
_cell.angle_beta   90.00
_cell.angle_gamma   90.00
#
_symmetry.space_group_name_H-M   'P 1'
#
loop_
_entity.id
_entity.type
_entity.pdbx_description
1 polymer ?
#
loop_
_entity_poly.entity_id
_entity_poly.type
_entity_poly.pdbx_seq_one_letter_code
_entity_poly.pdbx_strand_id
1 'polypeptide(L)'
;MVAAALATALSGCTVYQTLTKPTEVPQTTTAPTVSDQEQIRQVTAQMGKALDSLDLDAGNALTCPRYQVSSRTADSKLVPSINSWRGAEEALMYGDTSTLSSDVAQHFPSAGSSERATLVRAIVSRDEFAYSTTVLQVIRESTTVEKFAIDNIKIVGDSATGDITATYSFGGAGTETQTKPNQFRKEGGKWAWCQQPPPGLFTQWTTSSAAQASA
;
A
#
# COMPACT_ATOMS: atom_id res chain seq x y z
N MET A 1 22.02 -69.96 -14.33
CA MET A 1 22.26 -69.71 -15.76
C MET A 1 23.03 -68.38 -15.83
N VAL A 2 24.35 -68.32 -16.04
CA VAL A 2 25.13 -68.65 -17.26
C VAL A 2 24.52 -67.89 -18.46
N ALA A 3 25.15 -66.99 -19.21
CA ALA A 3 26.56 -66.65 -19.43
C ALA A 3 26.71 -65.19 -19.93
N ALA A 4 27.96 -64.71 -19.86
CA ALA A 4 28.48 -63.48 -20.44
C ALA A 4 28.60 -63.53 -21.99
N ALA A 5 28.74 -62.36 -22.62
CA ALA A 5 29.46 -62.20 -23.88
C ALA A 5 30.24 -60.86 -23.89
N LEU A 6 31.56 -60.97 -23.81
CA LEU A 6 32.55 -59.93 -24.12
C LEU A 6 32.75 -59.88 -25.64
N ALA A 7 32.96 -58.67 -26.18
CA ALA A 7 33.67 -58.49 -27.44
C ALA A 7 34.61 -57.30 -27.32
N THR A 8 35.88 -57.61 -27.08
CA THR A 8 37.05 -56.74 -27.25
C THR A 8 37.46 -56.70 -28.72
N ALA A 9 37.75 -55.51 -29.24
CA ALA A 9 38.62 -55.34 -30.41
C ALA A 9 39.77 -54.38 -30.03
N LEU A 10 40.99 -54.80 -30.34
CA LEU A 10 42.26 -54.16 -30.04
C LEU A 10 42.80 -53.37 -31.24
N SER A 11 43.68 -52.42 -30.91
CA SER A 11 44.86 -51.93 -31.64
C SER A 11 44.74 -50.70 -32.56
N GLY A 12 45.63 -49.73 -32.32
CA GLY A 12 46.01 -48.67 -33.26
C GLY A 12 46.46 -47.35 -32.61
N CYS A 13 47.73 -47.24 -32.21
CA CYS A 13 48.47 -46.00 -31.92
C CYS A 13 48.37 -45.01 -33.13
N THR A 14 48.48 -43.67 -33.08
CA THR A 14 49.38 -42.78 -32.33
C THR A 14 49.01 -41.31 -32.67
N VAL A 15 49.29 -40.38 -31.74
CA VAL A 15 49.56 -38.92 -31.92
C VAL A 15 48.43 -38.03 -32.46
N TYR A 16 47.87 -37.16 -31.58
CA TYR A 16 48.08 -35.71 -31.62
C TYR A 16 47.65 -35.09 -30.27
N GLN A 17 48.62 -34.57 -29.53
CA GLN A 17 48.39 -33.57 -28.49
C GLN A 17 47.98 -32.26 -29.16
N THR A 18 46.74 -31.82 -28.94
CA THR A 18 46.37 -30.41 -29.06
C THR A 18 45.26 -30.07 -28.06
N LEU A 19 45.64 -29.30 -27.04
CA LEU A 19 44.94 -28.08 -26.59
C LEU A 19 43.46 -28.16 -26.15
N THR A 20 43.30 -28.00 -24.82
CA THR A 20 42.35 -27.07 -24.16
C THR A 20 40.85 -27.13 -24.50
N LYS A 21 40.03 -27.57 -23.54
CA LYS A 21 39.11 -26.73 -22.72
C LYS A 21 38.16 -27.65 -21.93
N PRO A 22 37.98 -27.49 -20.61
CA PRO A 22 36.89 -28.16 -19.90
C PRO A 22 35.55 -27.71 -20.49
N THR A 23 34.65 -28.65 -20.75
CA THR A 23 33.25 -28.35 -21.11
C THR A 23 32.62 -27.54 -19.99
N GLU A 24 32.54 -26.23 -20.20
CA GLU A 24 31.85 -25.28 -19.35
C GLU A 24 30.36 -25.60 -19.46
N VAL A 25 29.82 -26.22 -18.41
CA VAL A 25 28.37 -26.37 -18.22
C VAL A 25 27.79 -24.96 -18.31
N PRO A 26 26.76 -24.70 -19.14
CA PRO A 26 26.09 -23.41 -19.16
C PRO A 26 25.57 -23.15 -17.75
N GLN A 27 26.22 -22.24 -17.03
CA GLN A 27 25.68 -21.69 -15.80
C GLN A 27 24.39 -21.00 -16.22
N THR A 28 23.27 -21.61 -15.87
CA THR A 28 21.97 -20.95 -15.96
C THR A 28 22.10 -19.75 -15.05
N THR A 29 22.22 -18.55 -15.64
CA THR A 29 22.30 -17.30 -14.90
C THR A 29 20.97 -17.13 -14.20
N THR A 30 20.88 -17.61 -12.95
CA THR A 30 19.74 -17.30 -12.09
C THR A 30 19.68 -15.78 -12.01
N ALA A 31 18.53 -15.20 -12.36
CA ALA A 31 18.30 -13.77 -12.22
C ALA A 31 18.74 -13.33 -10.80
N PRO A 32 19.36 -12.15 -10.65
CA PRO A 32 19.82 -11.68 -9.35
C PRO A 32 18.65 -11.74 -8.37
N THR A 33 18.79 -12.55 -7.32
CA THR A 33 17.80 -12.62 -6.25
C THR A 33 17.89 -11.32 -5.47
N VAL A 34 16.84 -10.50 -5.55
CA VAL A 34 16.72 -9.26 -4.79
C VAL A 34 16.89 -9.58 -3.31
N SER A 35 17.79 -8.87 -2.61
CA SER A 35 18.01 -9.09 -1.17
C SER A 35 16.73 -8.85 -0.38
N ASP A 36 16.58 -9.51 0.77
CA ASP A 36 15.40 -9.34 1.62
C ASP A 36 15.16 -7.89 2.03
N GLN A 37 16.25 -7.17 2.31
CA GLN A 37 16.19 -5.74 2.60
C GLN A 37 15.62 -4.95 1.41
N GLU A 38 16.05 -5.27 0.19
CA GLU A 38 15.57 -4.61 -1.02
C GLU A 38 14.10 -4.97 -1.32
N GLN A 39 13.68 -6.21 -1.08
CA GLN A 39 12.27 -6.59 -1.19
C GLN A 39 11.39 -5.81 -0.21
N ILE A 40 11.82 -5.64 1.05
CA ILE A 40 11.11 -4.83 2.04
C ILE A 40 11.01 -3.36 1.60
N ARG A 41 12.08 -2.81 1.00
CA ARG A 41 12.07 -1.46 0.41
C ARG A 41 11.07 -1.36 -0.74
N GLN A 42 11.00 -2.38 -1.59
CA GLN A 42 10.03 -2.44 -2.70
C GLN A 42 8.59 -2.48 -2.20
N VAL A 43 8.28 -3.33 -1.20
CA VAL A 43 6.95 -3.37 -0.56
C VAL A 43 6.59 -2.01 0.02
N THR A 44 7.53 -1.36 0.70
CA THR A 44 7.32 -0.01 1.26
C THR A 44 7.03 1.02 0.17
N ALA A 45 7.84 1.03 -0.91
CA ALA A 45 7.66 1.96 -2.01
C ALA A 45 6.31 1.74 -2.75
N GLN A 46 5.88 0.48 -2.90
CA GLN A 46 4.58 0.15 -3.48
C GLN A 46 3.43 0.60 -2.57
N MET A 47 3.59 0.48 -1.25
CA MET A 47 2.60 1.01 -0.30
C MET A 47 2.52 2.54 -0.37
N GLY A 48 3.65 3.23 -0.51
CA GLY A 48 3.68 4.68 -0.71
C GLY A 48 2.92 5.12 -1.95
N LYS A 49 3.06 4.40 -3.07
CA LYS A 49 2.27 4.63 -4.29
C LYS A 49 0.78 4.38 -4.08
N ALA A 50 0.43 3.29 -3.38
CA ALA A 50 -0.95 2.97 -3.06
C ALA A 50 -1.59 4.05 -2.16
N LEU A 51 -0.82 4.64 -1.23
CA LEU A 51 -1.27 5.77 -0.43
C LEU A 51 -1.47 7.02 -1.28
N ASP A 52 -0.51 7.35 -2.15
CA ASP A 52 -0.55 8.52 -3.04
C ASP A 52 -1.79 8.50 -3.95
N SER A 53 -2.12 7.34 -4.53
CA SER A 53 -3.31 7.17 -5.37
C SER A 53 -4.59 6.81 -4.61
N LEU A 54 -4.51 6.69 -3.27
CA LEU A 54 -5.56 6.11 -2.42
C LEU A 54 -6.15 4.81 -3.01
N ASP A 55 -5.27 3.91 -3.48
CA ASP A 55 -5.61 2.58 -3.99
C ASP A 55 -5.60 1.57 -2.85
N LEU A 56 -6.77 1.38 -2.24
CA LEU A 56 -6.93 0.50 -1.08
C LEU A 56 -6.73 -0.96 -1.43
N ASP A 57 -7.08 -1.39 -2.65
CA ASP A 57 -6.90 -2.78 -3.07
C ASP A 57 -5.42 -3.09 -3.28
N ALA A 58 -4.68 -2.18 -3.93
CA ALA A 58 -3.23 -2.29 -4.07
C ALA A 58 -2.53 -2.27 -2.71
N GLY A 59 -2.93 -1.37 -1.81
CA GLY A 59 -2.41 -1.35 -0.44
C GLY A 59 -2.68 -2.66 0.28
N ASN A 60 -3.91 -3.17 0.21
CA ASN A 60 -4.32 -4.41 0.87
C ASN A 60 -3.54 -5.63 0.36
N ALA A 61 -3.28 -5.71 -0.95
CA ALA A 61 -2.49 -6.79 -1.57
C ALA A 61 -1.03 -6.86 -1.07
N LEU A 62 -0.49 -5.76 -0.52
CA LEU A 62 0.85 -5.69 0.07
C LEU A 62 0.87 -6.10 1.54
N THR A 63 -0.29 -6.33 2.16
CA THR A 63 -0.40 -6.75 3.55
C THR A 63 -0.39 -8.26 3.70
N CYS A 64 0.02 -8.73 4.88
CA CYS A 64 -0.08 -10.13 5.29
C CYS A 64 -1.52 -10.65 5.07
N PRO A 65 -1.73 -11.81 4.44
CA PRO A 65 -3.05 -12.42 4.20
C PRO A 65 -4.02 -12.41 5.38
N ARG A 66 -3.53 -12.67 6.60
CA ARG A 66 -4.35 -12.65 7.83
C ARG A 66 -4.90 -11.27 8.22
N TYR A 67 -4.35 -10.20 7.65
CA TYR A 67 -4.73 -8.82 7.90
C TYR A 67 -5.38 -8.16 6.70
N GLN A 68 -5.53 -8.89 5.59
CA GLN A 68 -6.22 -8.38 4.43
C GLN A 68 -7.69 -8.16 4.78
N VAL A 69 -8.16 -6.95 4.55
CA VAL A 69 -9.56 -6.54 4.74
C VAL A 69 -10.18 -6.21 3.39
N SER A 70 -11.51 -6.18 3.31
CA SER A 70 -12.14 -5.66 2.09
C SER A 70 -11.84 -4.15 1.94
N SER A 71 -11.67 -3.64 0.73
CA SER A 71 -11.51 -2.20 0.48
C SER A 71 -12.66 -1.39 1.09
N ARG A 72 -13.89 -1.90 0.99
CA ARG A 72 -15.08 -1.29 1.62
C ARG A 72 -14.95 -1.06 3.13
N THR A 73 -14.28 -1.98 3.85
CA THR A 73 -14.02 -1.80 5.29
C THR A 73 -12.90 -0.79 5.54
N ALA A 74 -11.90 -0.72 4.66
CA ALA A 74 -10.83 0.27 4.74
C ALA A 74 -11.30 1.70 4.45
N ASP A 75 -12.34 1.88 3.61
CA ASP A 75 -13.00 3.16 3.33
C ASP A 75 -13.70 3.76 4.56
N SER A 76 -14.28 2.91 5.41
CA SER A 76 -15.24 3.32 6.45
C SER A 76 -14.70 4.29 7.52
N LYS A 77 -13.36 4.40 7.62
CA LYS A 77 -12.70 5.34 8.55
C LYS A 77 -12.17 6.59 7.87
N LEU A 78 -12.06 6.58 6.54
CA LEU A 78 -11.64 7.74 5.75
C LEU A 78 -12.82 8.65 5.43
N VAL A 79 -14.01 8.07 5.31
CA VAL A 79 -15.26 8.80 5.06
C VAL A 79 -15.88 9.17 6.40
N PRO A 80 -16.03 10.48 6.74
CA PRO A 80 -16.78 10.90 7.91
C PRO A 80 -18.23 10.42 7.85
N SER A 81 -18.95 10.43 8.96
CA SER A 81 -20.38 10.11 8.91
C SER A 81 -21.13 11.18 8.12
N ILE A 82 -22.08 10.79 7.26
CA ILE A 82 -22.96 11.76 6.58
C ILE A 82 -23.75 12.63 7.59
N ASN A 83 -23.89 12.16 8.84
CA ASN A 83 -24.62 12.85 9.90
C ASN A 83 -23.71 13.73 10.79
N SER A 84 -22.39 13.80 10.54
CA SER A 84 -21.48 14.61 11.38
C SER A 84 -21.34 16.05 10.93
N TRP A 85 -22.00 16.46 9.85
CA TRP A 85 -21.85 17.80 9.26
C TRP A 85 -22.67 18.85 9.99
N ARG A 86 -22.03 19.99 10.28
CA ARG A 86 -22.73 21.13 10.87
C ARG A 86 -23.63 21.77 9.80
N GLY A 87 -24.85 22.16 10.17
CA GLY A 87 -25.82 22.74 9.22
C GLY A 87 -26.62 21.70 8.43
N ALA A 88 -26.38 20.40 8.62
CA ALA A 88 -27.11 19.35 7.91
C ALA A 88 -28.59 19.31 8.31
N GLU A 89 -28.90 19.52 9.59
CA GLU A 89 -30.28 19.55 10.10
C GLU A 89 -31.04 20.75 9.54
N GLU A 90 -30.44 21.94 9.54
CA GLU A 90 -31.03 23.16 8.99
C GLU A 90 -31.27 23.05 7.49
N ALA A 91 -30.34 22.45 6.75
CA ALA A 91 -30.50 22.19 5.32
C ALA A 91 -31.64 21.21 5.04
N LEU A 92 -31.81 20.19 5.88
CA LEU A 92 -32.90 19.19 5.77
C LEU A 92 -34.27 19.77 6.12
N MET A 93 -34.36 20.58 7.19
CA MET A 93 -35.63 21.08 7.71
C MET A 93 -36.11 22.35 7.02
N TYR A 94 -35.19 23.25 6.68
CA TYR A 94 -35.51 24.61 6.21
C TYR A 94 -34.98 24.91 4.81
N GLY A 95 -34.19 24.01 4.22
CA GLY A 95 -33.57 24.21 2.90
C GLY A 95 -32.40 25.20 2.90
N ASP A 96 -31.96 25.68 4.07
CA ASP A 96 -30.80 26.57 4.18
C ASP A 96 -29.50 25.75 4.20
N THR A 97 -28.79 25.76 3.07
CA THR A 97 -27.52 25.04 2.91
C THR A 97 -26.29 25.88 3.26
N SER A 98 -26.43 27.11 3.73
CA SER A 98 -25.31 28.06 3.88
C SER A 98 -24.25 27.56 4.88
N THR A 99 -24.69 27.12 6.05
CA THR A 99 -23.80 26.60 7.12
C THR A 99 -23.18 25.28 6.69
N LEU A 100 -23.96 24.39 6.08
CA LEU A 100 -23.47 23.11 5.54
C LEU A 100 -22.42 23.32 4.44
N SER A 101 -22.67 24.24 3.50
CA SER A 101 -21.74 24.53 2.41
C SER A 101 -20.42 25.11 2.93
N SER A 102 -20.48 25.97 3.95
CA SER A 102 -19.30 26.50 4.62
C SER A 102 -18.52 25.39 5.34
N ASP A 103 -19.22 24.48 6.02
CA ASP A 103 -18.60 23.36 6.73
C ASP A 103 -17.88 22.39 5.79
N VAL A 104 -18.53 22.04 4.67
CA VAL A 104 -17.92 21.23 3.59
C VAL A 104 -16.70 21.93 2.99
N ALA A 105 -16.76 23.24 2.78
CA ALA A 105 -15.62 24.01 2.26
C ALA A 105 -14.44 24.07 3.24
N GLN A 106 -14.70 24.09 4.55
CA GLN A 106 -13.68 24.08 5.58
C GLN A 106 -12.98 22.72 5.69
N HIS A 107 -13.73 21.62 5.58
CA HIS A 107 -13.17 20.27 5.65
C HIS A 107 -12.42 19.87 4.37
N PHE A 108 -12.84 20.39 3.22
CA PHE A 108 -12.25 20.08 1.92
C PHE A 108 -11.83 21.35 1.17
N PRO A 109 -10.82 22.08 1.67
CA PRO A 109 -10.41 23.37 1.11
C PRO A 109 -9.83 23.25 -0.30
N SER A 110 -9.23 22.10 -0.64
CA SER A 110 -8.67 21.80 -1.95
C SER A 110 -9.70 21.32 -2.98
N ALA A 111 -10.92 20.96 -2.56
CA ALA A 111 -11.95 20.46 -3.47
C ALA A 111 -12.51 21.59 -4.35
N GLY A 112 -12.78 21.27 -5.62
CA GLY A 112 -13.45 22.19 -6.53
C GLY A 112 -14.86 22.56 -6.05
N SER A 113 -15.40 23.64 -6.61
CA SER A 113 -16.74 24.12 -6.24
C SER A 113 -17.84 23.11 -6.61
N SER A 114 -17.66 22.37 -7.71
CA SER A 114 -18.59 21.34 -8.18
C SER A 114 -18.64 20.12 -7.23
N GLU A 115 -17.48 19.65 -6.79
CA GLU A 115 -17.33 18.52 -5.87
C GLU A 115 -17.97 18.86 -4.52
N ARG A 116 -17.69 20.07 -3.99
CA ARG A 116 -18.31 20.55 -2.75
C ARG A 116 -19.83 20.69 -2.86
N ALA A 117 -20.34 21.21 -3.97
CA ALA A 117 -21.78 21.27 -4.21
C ALA A 117 -22.42 19.88 -4.30
N THR A 118 -21.71 18.91 -4.88
CA THR A 118 -22.15 17.51 -4.93
C THR A 118 -22.21 16.88 -3.54
N LEU A 119 -21.21 17.13 -2.70
CA LEU A 119 -21.22 16.71 -1.29
C LEU A 119 -22.40 17.29 -0.52
N VAL A 120 -22.63 18.61 -0.61
CA VAL A 120 -23.77 19.26 0.04
C VAL A 120 -25.09 18.62 -0.39
N ARG A 121 -25.26 18.37 -1.70
CA ARG A 121 -26.47 17.70 -2.21
C ARG A 121 -26.62 16.27 -1.68
N ALA A 122 -25.54 15.49 -1.65
CA ALA A 122 -25.56 14.12 -1.14
C ALA A 122 -25.95 14.10 0.34
N ILE A 123 -25.41 15.02 1.15
CA ILE A 123 -25.73 15.15 2.57
C ILE A 123 -27.21 15.50 2.77
N VAL A 124 -27.74 16.48 2.03
CA VAL A 124 -29.16 16.89 2.12
C VAL A 124 -30.11 15.80 1.62
N SER A 125 -29.75 15.07 0.58
CA SER A 125 -30.57 13.96 0.06
C SER A 125 -30.39 12.65 0.84
N ARG A 126 -29.46 12.60 1.80
CA ARG A 126 -29.00 11.38 2.49
C ARG A 126 -28.58 10.27 1.53
N ASP A 127 -28.00 10.65 0.40
CA ASP A 127 -27.43 9.71 -0.56
C ASP A 127 -26.04 9.26 -0.08
N GLU A 128 -26.02 8.22 0.74
CA GLU A 128 -24.79 7.63 1.30
C GLU A 128 -23.80 7.17 0.21
N PHE A 129 -24.30 6.71 -0.93
CA PHE A 129 -23.45 6.24 -2.02
C PHE A 129 -22.76 7.40 -2.73
N ALA A 130 -23.52 8.44 -3.10
CA ALA A 130 -22.95 9.65 -3.69
C ALA A 130 -22.01 10.35 -2.70
N TYR A 131 -22.40 10.43 -1.42
CA TYR A 131 -21.58 11.04 -0.37
C TYR A 131 -20.23 10.33 -0.21
N SER A 132 -20.23 9.02 0.03
CA SER A 132 -18.99 8.25 0.21
C SER A 132 -18.09 8.30 -1.02
N THR A 133 -18.67 8.18 -2.22
CA THR A 133 -17.93 8.24 -3.47
C THR A 133 -17.25 9.60 -3.66
N THR A 134 -17.99 10.70 -3.44
CA THR A 134 -17.42 12.05 -3.61
C THR A 134 -16.39 12.36 -2.52
N VAL A 135 -16.59 11.94 -1.27
CA VAL A 135 -15.58 12.12 -0.22
C VAL A 135 -14.28 11.41 -0.59
N LEU A 136 -14.35 10.14 -1.00
CA LEU A 136 -13.17 9.37 -1.39
C LEU A 136 -12.47 9.97 -2.61
N GLN A 137 -13.24 10.48 -3.59
CA GLN A 137 -12.68 11.17 -4.74
C GLN A 137 -11.92 12.44 -4.31
N VAL A 138 -12.53 13.28 -3.48
CA VAL A 138 -11.89 14.50 -2.96
C VAL A 138 -10.61 14.16 -2.20
N ILE A 139 -10.65 13.15 -1.32
CA ILE A 139 -9.47 12.70 -0.58
C ILE A 139 -8.38 12.25 -1.55
N ARG A 140 -8.71 11.43 -2.56
CA ARG A 140 -7.76 10.96 -3.57
C ARG A 140 -7.10 12.12 -4.32
N GLU A 141 -7.89 13.07 -4.79
CA GLU A 141 -7.40 14.22 -5.56
C GLU A 141 -6.57 15.21 -4.73
N SER A 142 -6.72 15.17 -3.41
CA SER A 142 -6.05 16.06 -2.45
C SER A 142 -5.02 15.35 -1.58
N THR A 143 -4.74 14.07 -1.85
CA THR A 143 -3.67 13.33 -1.20
C THR A 143 -2.42 13.45 -2.05
N THR A 144 -1.31 13.77 -1.40
CA THR A 144 0.01 13.75 -2.03
C THR A 144 0.99 13.08 -1.09
N VAL A 145 1.85 12.22 -1.62
CA VAL A 145 2.93 11.58 -0.87
C VAL A 145 4.26 12.01 -1.45
N GLU A 146 4.94 12.93 -0.76
CA GLU A 146 6.26 13.42 -1.14
C GLU A 146 7.35 12.41 -0.77
N LYS A 147 7.18 11.72 0.35
CA LYS A 147 8.12 10.71 0.83
C LYS A 147 7.38 9.55 1.47
N PHE A 148 7.81 8.34 1.16
CA PHE A 148 7.39 7.14 1.87
C PHE A 148 8.51 6.10 1.79
N ALA A 149 9.42 6.15 2.77
CA ALA A 149 10.67 5.40 2.73
C ALA A 149 10.92 4.72 4.06
N ILE A 150 11.50 3.52 4.01
CA ILE A 150 11.86 2.73 5.19
C ILE A 150 13.35 2.83 5.46
N ASP A 151 13.73 2.91 6.73
CA ASP A 151 15.10 2.84 7.23
C ASP A 151 15.17 1.87 8.42
N ASN A 152 16.37 1.68 8.99
CA ASN A 152 16.60 0.86 10.18
C ASN A 152 16.06 -0.59 10.09
N ILE A 153 16.12 -1.19 8.90
CA ILE A 153 15.60 -2.54 8.66
C ILE A 153 16.41 -3.56 9.46
N LYS A 154 15.74 -4.34 10.30
CA LYS A 154 16.28 -5.47 11.05
C LYS A 154 15.54 -6.73 10.65
N ILE A 155 16.25 -7.73 10.14
CA ILE A 155 15.69 -9.01 9.69
C ILE A 155 16.10 -10.12 10.65
N VAL A 156 15.13 -10.92 11.09
CA VAL A 156 15.31 -12.09 11.96
C VAL A 156 14.49 -13.24 11.36
N GLY A 157 15.16 -14.11 10.60
CA GLY A 157 14.49 -15.17 9.84
C GLY A 157 13.46 -14.59 8.87
N ASP A 158 12.22 -15.09 8.95
CA ASP A 158 11.10 -14.63 8.11
C ASP A 158 10.34 -13.43 8.70
N SER A 159 10.92 -12.74 9.69
CA SER A 159 10.34 -11.53 10.28
C SER A 159 11.29 -10.36 10.15
N ALA A 160 10.75 -9.16 9.97
CA ALA A 160 11.54 -7.94 9.94
C ALA A 160 10.81 -6.75 10.58
N THR A 161 11.58 -5.79 11.05
CA THR A 161 11.10 -4.49 11.52
C THR A 161 11.85 -3.38 10.80
N GLY A 162 11.24 -2.22 10.61
CA GLY A 162 11.94 -1.01 10.20
C GLY A 162 11.08 0.22 10.38
N ASP A 163 11.69 1.38 10.25
CA ASP A 163 11.03 2.67 10.50
C ASP A 163 10.64 3.30 9.17
N ILE A 164 9.34 3.52 8.93
CA ILE A 164 8.88 4.22 7.73
C ILE A 164 8.74 5.69 8.08
N THR A 165 9.39 6.54 7.31
CA THR A 165 9.19 7.98 7.31
C THR A 165 8.30 8.34 6.13
N ALA A 166 7.14 8.93 6.43
CA ALA A 166 6.17 9.42 5.47
C ALA A 166 6.08 10.95 5.54
N THR A 167 6.13 11.61 4.39
CA THR A 167 5.80 13.03 4.22
C THR A 167 4.65 13.12 3.23
N TYR A 168 3.50 13.62 3.66
CA TYR A 168 2.27 13.58 2.88
C TYR A 168 1.32 14.74 3.25
N SER A 169 0.45 15.10 2.31
CA SER A 169 -0.78 15.87 2.57
C SER A 169 -1.97 14.93 2.34
N PHE A 170 -3.03 15.10 3.12
CA PHE A 170 -4.23 14.28 3.03
C PHE A 170 -5.47 15.14 3.12
N GLY A 171 -6.42 14.98 2.20
CA GLY A 171 -7.71 15.69 2.27
C GLY A 171 -7.61 17.22 2.15
N GLY A 172 -6.49 17.75 1.64
CA GLY A 172 -6.24 19.20 1.60
C GLY A 172 -5.74 19.81 2.91
N ALA A 173 -5.40 19.00 3.90
CA ALA A 173 -4.65 19.43 5.08
C ALA A 173 -3.21 19.83 4.70
N GLY A 174 -2.52 20.55 5.57
CA GLY A 174 -1.10 20.88 5.36
C GLY A 174 -0.23 19.62 5.27
N THR A 175 0.94 19.73 4.63
CA THR A 175 1.91 18.64 4.56
C THR A 175 2.43 18.31 5.96
N GLU A 176 2.34 17.04 6.36
CA GLU A 176 2.87 16.51 7.60
C GLU A 176 4.02 15.52 7.33
N THR A 177 4.94 15.38 8.29
CA THR A 177 5.98 14.33 8.28
C THR A 177 5.91 13.51 9.57
N GLN A 178 5.84 12.19 9.43
CA GLN A 178 5.78 11.26 10.55
C GLN A 178 6.69 10.05 10.30
N THR A 179 7.32 9.56 11.36
CA THR A 179 8.09 8.31 11.34
C THR A 179 7.45 7.30 12.28
N LYS A 180 7.16 6.09 11.80
CA LYS A 180 6.53 5.03 12.60
C LYS A 180 7.29 3.71 12.47
N PRO A 181 7.36 2.88 13.52
CA PRO A 181 7.89 1.53 13.42
C PRO A 181 6.89 0.62 12.70
N ASN A 182 7.40 -0.23 11.82
CA ASN A 182 6.60 -1.13 10.99
C ASN A 182 7.14 -2.55 11.03
N GLN A 183 6.22 -3.50 10.85
CA GLN A 183 6.51 -4.94 10.89
C GLN A 183 6.26 -5.58 9.55
N PHE A 184 7.16 -6.47 9.15
CA PHE A 184 7.08 -7.24 7.91
C PHE A 184 7.27 -8.72 8.20
N ARG A 185 6.64 -9.57 7.39
CA ARG A 185 6.93 -11.00 7.37
C ARG A 185 7.10 -11.51 5.95
N LYS A 186 7.95 -12.51 5.81
CA LYS A 186 8.05 -13.32 4.61
C LYS A 186 7.03 -14.46 4.71
N GLU A 187 6.04 -14.45 3.83
CA GLU A 187 5.04 -15.52 3.71
C GLU A 187 5.03 -16.02 2.26
N GLY A 188 5.13 -17.34 2.06
CA GLY A 188 5.23 -17.91 0.71
C GLY A 188 6.45 -17.40 -0.10
N GLY A 189 7.54 -17.06 0.59
CA GLY A 189 8.76 -16.53 -0.04
C GLY A 189 8.74 -15.05 -0.42
N LYS A 190 7.65 -14.32 -0.12
CA LYS A 190 7.49 -12.89 -0.41
C LYS A 190 7.34 -12.10 0.88
N TRP A 191 8.02 -10.96 0.98
CA TRP A 191 7.80 -10.01 2.07
C TRP A 191 6.47 -9.28 1.91
N ALA A 192 5.78 -9.09 3.03
CA ALA A 192 4.53 -8.34 3.12
C ALA A 192 4.54 -7.45 4.37
N TRP A 193 3.72 -6.39 4.36
CA TRP A 193 3.48 -5.55 5.52
C TRP A 193 2.56 -6.28 6.51
N CYS A 194 3.05 -6.56 7.71
CA CYS A 194 2.42 -7.48 8.65
C CYS A 194 2.20 -6.84 10.01
N GLN A 195 1.60 -5.66 10.00
CA GLN A 195 1.18 -4.93 11.19
C GLN A 195 -0.30 -5.16 11.38
N GLN A 196 -0.73 -5.43 12.62
CA GLN A 196 -2.16 -5.52 12.91
C GLN A 196 -2.79 -4.18 12.53
N PRO A 197 -3.66 -4.14 11.51
CA PRO A 197 -4.16 -2.87 11.03
C PRO A 197 -5.09 -2.31 12.11
N PRO A 198 -4.96 -1.03 12.52
CA PRO A 198 -6.13 -0.29 12.96
C PRO A 198 -7.19 -0.35 11.83
N PRO A 199 -8.46 0.00 12.07
CA PRO A 199 -9.55 -0.28 11.11
C PRO A 199 -9.40 0.31 9.68
N GLY A 200 -8.33 1.01 9.32
CA GLY A 200 -7.90 1.19 7.94
C GLY A 200 -6.38 1.13 7.75
N LEU A 201 -5.93 0.54 6.64
CA LEU A 201 -4.51 0.41 6.29
C LEU A 201 -3.77 1.76 6.25
N PHE A 202 -4.44 2.80 5.76
CA PHE A 202 -3.91 4.16 5.68
C PHE A 202 -4.29 5.03 6.87
N THR A 203 -5.22 4.60 7.75
CA THR A 203 -5.60 5.42 8.92
C THR A 203 -4.43 5.59 9.87
N GLN A 204 -3.55 4.59 9.98
CA GLN A 204 -2.32 4.74 10.78
C GLN A 204 -1.44 5.88 10.31
N TRP A 205 -1.56 6.33 9.06
CA TRP A 205 -0.82 7.48 8.54
C TRP A 205 -1.67 8.74 8.62
N THR A 206 -2.97 8.66 8.33
CA THR A 206 -3.83 9.81 8.01
C THR A 206 -4.65 10.36 9.17
N THR A 207 -4.75 9.66 10.31
CA THR A 207 -5.27 10.28 11.54
C THR A 207 -4.16 11.11 12.18
N SER A 208 -4.26 12.44 12.11
CA SER A 208 -3.38 13.36 12.84
C SER A 208 -3.40 13.02 14.33
N SER A 209 -2.24 13.06 14.99
CA SER A 209 -2.11 12.89 16.45
C SER A 209 -3.00 13.88 17.25
N ALA A 210 -3.44 14.98 16.62
CA ALA A 210 -4.38 15.93 17.21
C ALA A 210 -5.79 15.36 17.45
N ALA A 211 -6.24 14.39 16.65
CA ALA A 211 -7.55 13.75 16.84
C ALA A 211 -7.58 12.77 18.04
N GLN A 212 -6.42 12.36 18.55
CA GLN A 212 -6.32 11.53 19.76
C GLN A 212 -6.29 12.33 21.06
N ALA A 213 -6.19 13.66 21.00
CA ALA A 213 -6.20 14.52 22.19
C ALA A 213 -7.62 14.90 22.66
N SER A 214 -8.67 14.33 22.06
CA SER A 214 -10.07 14.68 22.34
C SER A 214 -10.98 13.47 22.60
N ALA A 215 -10.39 12.30 22.87
CA ALA A 215 -11.12 11.11 23.32
C ALA A 215 -10.99 10.94 24.84
#